data_AF-A0AB73FZ99-F1
#
_entry.id   AF-A0AB73FZ99-F1
#
_cell.length_a   1.000
_cell.length_b   1.000
_cell.length_c   1.000
_cell.angle_alpha   90.00
_cell.angle_beta   90.00
_cell.angle_gamma   90.00
#
_symmetry.space_group_name_H-M   'P 1'
#
loop_
_entity.id
_entity.type
_entity.pdbx_description
1 polymer ?
#
loop_
_entity_poly.entity_id
_entity_poly.type
_entity_poly.pdbx_seq_one_letter_code
_entity_poly.pdbx_strand_id
1 'polypeptide(L)'
;MPIKLLDSHPFPGLSVAVLREVSFAAGVAGAQWFIGGATARDILTTHRFGIEQSRATADVDIGVSIESWQGDRALRAALVATGRFEQSEEAQRLYYVVPGIDGRMWLDIVPFGGVEQTGEHEIGWPPDGAFRMNVAGFDEALQTAIEVELAPDFVVLVASLPALAMLKIIAWRDRHTQHDRDATDLRFLLARYAEAGNYDRLYEGDAVDLLEAHGFDPDTAGAALLARDMAPLVAPAFRSQIMEALSLGKAYPPILNQMLGGGHRLLLLDAEKPGMTEQLFTAFRTTLEQEFAAGS
;
A
#
# COMPACT_ATOMS: atom_id res chain seq x y z
N MET A 1 17.40 8.54 -9.54
CA MET A 1 18.32 7.69 -8.76
C MET A 1 17.46 6.95 -7.76
N PRO A 2 17.57 5.62 -7.64
CA PRO A 2 16.75 4.84 -6.73
C PRO A 2 16.91 5.31 -5.27
N ILE A 3 15.83 5.22 -4.51
CA ILE A 3 15.83 5.49 -3.08
C ILE A 3 16.63 4.38 -2.37
N LYS A 4 17.48 4.77 -1.42
CA LYS A 4 18.28 3.85 -0.60
C LYS A 4 17.71 3.72 0.81
N LEU A 5 17.79 2.52 1.34
CA LEU A 5 17.40 2.20 2.72
C LEU A 5 18.48 2.62 3.72
N LEU A 6 18.10 2.71 5.00
CA LEU A 6 19.04 2.97 6.09
C LEU A 6 19.90 1.72 6.35
N ASP A 7 21.21 1.91 6.51
CA ASP A 7 22.12 0.83 6.92
C ASP A 7 21.73 0.24 8.29
N SER A 8 21.10 1.04 9.15
CA SER A 8 20.61 0.61 10.47
C SER A 8 19.32 -0.21 10.42
N HIS A 9 18.58 -0.17 9.32
CA HIS A 9 17.31 -0.89 9.14
C HIS A 9 17.31 -1.64 7.81
N PRO A 10 18.22 -2.61 7.60
CA PRO A 10 18.33 -3.32 6.33
C PRO A 10 17.04 -4.08 6.02
N PHE A 11 16.68 -4.17 4.74
CA PHE A 11 15.56 -5.01 4.32
C PHE A 11 15.90 -6.50 4.53
N PRO A 12 14.97 -7.35 5.00
CA PRO A 12 15.29 -8.73 5.33
C PRO A 12 15.83 -9.50 4.11
N GLY A 13 16.99 -10.14 4.27
CA GLY A 13 17.66 -10.86 3.17
C GLY A 13 16.81 -11.99 2.57
N LEU A 14 15.93 -12.59 3.37
CA LEU A 14 14.99 -13.61 2.89
C LEU A 14 13.95 -13.00 1.93
N SER A 15 13.41 -11.82 2.26
CA SER A 15 12.49 -11.08 1.38
C SER A 15 13.18 -10.63 0.10
N VAL A 16 14.46 -10.21 0.18
CA VAL A 16 15.28 -9.93 -1.01
C VAL A 16 15.40 -11.16 -1.91
N ALA A 17 15.64 -12.34 -1.33
CA ALA A 17 15.74 -13.59 -2.10
C ALA A 17 14.43 -13.91 -2.82
N VAL A 18 13.28 -13.81 -2.15
CA VAL A 18 11.95 -13.98 -2.77
C VAL A 18 11.76 -13.03 -3.95
N LEU A 19 12.05 -11.75 -3.76
CA LEU A 19 11.83 -10.72 -4.77
C LEU A 19 12.77 -10.86 -5.98
N ARG A 20 13.98 -11.42 -5.80
CA ARG A 20 14.87 -11.74 -6.94
C ARG A 20 14.30 -12.85 -7.81
N GLU A 21 13.67 -13.86 -7.23
CA GLU A 21 12.96 -14.91 -7.98
C GLU A 21 11.77 -14.34 -8.75
N VAL A 22 10.99 -13.45 -8.09
CA VAL A 22 9.91 -12.71 -8.74
C VAL A 22 10.43 -11.89 -9.91
N SER A 23 11.52 -11.12 -9.71
CA SER A 23 12.13 -10.30 -10.75
C SER A 23 12.54 -11.13 -11.97
N PHE A 24 13.18 -12.28 -11.75
CA PHE A 24 13.56 -13.19 -12.82
C PHE A 24 12.32 -13.74 -13.56
N ALA A 25 11.35 -14.29 -12.83
CA ALA A 25 10.15 -14.89 -13.41
C ALA A 25 9.30 -13.86 -14.18
N ALA A 26 9.13 -12.65 -13.62
CA ALA A 26 8.41 -11.55 -14.26
C ALA A 26 9.16 -11.04 -15.51
N GLY A 27 10.49 -10.97 -15.46
CA GLY A 27 11.32 -10.60 -16.61
C GLY A 27 11.19 -11.58 -17.77
N VAL A 28 11.15 -12.89 -17.50
CA VAL A 28 10.89 -13.93 -18.52
C VAL A 28 9.48 -13.81 -19.09
N ALA A 29 8.49 -13.46 -18.26
CA ALA A 29 7.10 -13.28 -18.68
C ALA A 29 6.83 -11.94 -19.38
N GLY A 30 7.77 -10.99 -19.34
CA GLY A 30 7.56 -9.62 -19.83
C GLY A 30 6.58 -8.81 -18.98
N ALA A 31 6.35 -9.20 -17.72
CA ALA A 31 5.37 -8.59 -16.83
C ALA A 31 6.02 -7.51 -15.94
N GLN A 32 5.39 -6.35 -15.86
CA GLN A 32 5.74 -5.33 -14.86
C GLN A 32 5.11 -5.70 -13.52
N TRP A 33 5.77 -5.33 -12.42
CA TRP A 33 5.29 -5.61 -11.08
C TRP A 33 5.79 -4.56 -10.10
N PHE A 34 5.09 -4.42 -8.98
CA PHE A 34 5.47 -3.54 -7.89
C PHE A 34 5.21 -4.22 -6.54
N ILE A 35 5.97 -3.82 -5.52
CA ILE A 35 5.71 -4.20 -4.14
C ILE A 35 4.60 -3.31 -3.60
N GLY A 36 3.55 -3.94 -3.05
CA GLY A 36 2.41 -3.25 -2.45
C GLY A 36 2.24 -3.62 -0.97
N GLY A 37 1.02 -3.42 -0.48
CA GLY A 37 0.60 -3.88 0.83
C GLY A 37 1.44 -3.35 1.99
N ALA A 38 1.57 -4.18 3.03
CA ALA A 38 2.31 -3.78 4.23
C ALA A 38 3.83 -3.82 3.98
N THR A 39 4.30 -4.62 3.02
CA THR A 39 5.72 -4.67 2.62
C THR A 39 6.18 -3.32 2.07
N ALA A 40 5.41 -2.70 1.17
CA ALA A 40 5.72 -1.39 0.60
C ALA A 40 5.73 -0.29 1.68
N ARG A 41 4.75 -0.31 2.58
CA ARG A 41 4.70 0.60 3.73
C ARG A 41 5.99 0.48 4.55
N ASP A 42 6.39 -0.73 4.93
CA ASP A 42 7.54 -0.95 5.80
C ASP A 42 8.87 -0.56 5.11
N ILE A 43 8.98 -0.78 3.79
CA ILE A 43 10.11 -0.28 2.98
C ILE A 43 10.21 1.25 3.10
N LEU A 44 9.09 1.94 2.92
CA LEU A 44 9.02 3.39 2.87
C LEU A 44 8.92 4.07 4.24
N THR A 45 8.77 3.31 5.33
CA THR A 45 8.77 3.84 6.70
C THR A 45 9.91 3.27 7.53
N THR A 46 9.85 2.00 7.93
CA THR A 46 10.82 1.39 8.84
C THR A 46 12.22 1.36 8.21
N HIS A 47 12.33 0.83 6.99
CA HIS A 47 13.63 0.63 6.37
C HIS A 47 14.23 1.92 5.81
N ARG A 48 13.39 2.88 5.40
CA ARG A 48 13.86 4.16 4.84
C ARG A 48 14.05 5.26 5.88
N PHE A 49 13.22 5.31 6.92
CA PHE A 49 13.18 6.41 7.89
C PHE A 49 13.26 5.95 9.36
N GLY A 50 13.35 4.65 9.65
CA GLY A 50 13.43 4.14 11.03
C GLY A 50 12.11 4.30 11.81
N ILE A 51 10.99 4.48 11.11
CA ILE A 51 9.67 4.62 11.74
C ILE A 51 9.16 3.23 12.07
N GLU A 52 9.34 2.83 13.33
CA GLU A 52 9.02 1.49 13.81
C GLU A 52 7.51 1.16 13.75
N GLN A 53 7.25 -0.12 13.51
CA GLN A 53 5.91 -0.72 13.52
C GLN A 53 5.80 -1.65 14.72
N SER A 54 4.61 -1.77 15.32
CA SER A 54 4.40 -2.72 16.42
C SER A 54 4.46 -4.19 15.99
N ARG A 55 4.52 -4.50 14.69
CA ARG A 55 4.54 -5.87 14.16
C ARG A 55 5.27 -5.97 12.82
N ALA A 56 6.17 -6.95 12.71
CA ALA A 56 6.77 -7.35 11.43
C ALA A 56 5.78 -8.18 10.59
N THR A 57 5.71 -7.91 9.28
CA THR A 57 4.94 -8.71 8.33
C THR A 57 5.72 -9.97 7.96
N ALA A 58 5.03 -11.12 7.86
CA ALA A 58 5.63 -12.36 7.36
C ALA A 58 5.46 -12.54 5.84
N ASP A 59 4.80 -11.56 5.21
CA ASP A 59 4.19 -11.67 3.89
C ASP A 59 4.83 -10.61 2.99
N VAL A 60 5.13 -11.00 1.75
CA VAL A 60 5.52 -10.12 0.65
C VAL A 60 4.31 -9.95 -0.26
N ASP A 61 3.79 -8.73 -0.37
CA ASP A 61 2.66 -8.41 -1.24
C ASP A 61 3.16 -7.80 -2.56
N ILE A 62 2.79 -8.38 -3.70
CA ILE A 62 3.10 -7.80 -5.02
C ILE A 62 1.86 -7.70 -5.91
N GLY A 63 1.79 -6.60 -6.66
CA GLY A 63 0.92 -6.48 -7.82
C GLY A 63 1.71 -6.84 -9.08
N VAL A 64 1.13 -7.64 -9.97
CA VAL A 64 1.76 -8.00 -11.26
C VAL A 64 0.82 -7.67 -12.41
N SER A 65 1.27 -6.82 -13.34
CA SER A 65 0.54 -6.47 -14.55
C SER A 65 0.66 -7.60 -15.57
N ILE A 66 -0.46 -8.27 -15.84
CA ILE A 66 -0.55 -9.47 -16.68
C ILE A 66 -1.77 -9.36 -17.59
N GLU A 67 -1.59 -9.69 -18.87
CA GLU A 67 -2.64 -9.57 -19.89
C GLU A 67 -3.70 -10.70 -19.87
N SER A 68 -3.46 -11.80 -19.16
CA SER A 68 -4.39 -12.93 -19.07
C SER A 68 -4.09 -13.89 -17.93
N TRP A 69 -5.09 -14.68 -17.54
CA TRP A 69 -4.93 -15.79 -16.58
C TRP A 69 -3.95 -16.87 -17.04
N GLN A 70 -3.68 -17.00 -18.35
CA GLN A 70 -2.63 -17.89 -18.84
C GLN A 70 -1.25 -17.35 -18.45
N GLY A 71 -1.05 -16.04 -18.53
CA GLY A 71 0.17 -15.38 -18.08
C GLY A 71 0.42 -15.55 -16.58
N ASP A 72 -0.61 -15.37 -15.74
CA ASP A 72 -0.51 -15.57 -14.29
C ASP A 72 -0.12 -17.02 -13.96
N ARG A 73 -0.76 -18.00 -14.60
CA ARG A 73 -0.39 -19.42 -14.43
C ARG A 73 1.04 -19.70 -14.86
N ALA A 74 1.50 -19.11 -15.97
CA ALA A 74 2.88 -19.30 -16.44
C ALA A 74 3.91 -18.71 -15.47
N LEU A 75 3.65 -17.51 -14.94
CA LEU A 75 4.48 -16.86 -13.92
C LEU A 75 4.58 -17.72 -12.66
N ARG A 76 3.43 -18.15 -12.11
CA ARG A 76 3.38 -19.00 -10.91
C ARG A 76 4.08 -20.33 -11.14
N ALA A 77 3.89 -20.95 -12.31
CA ALA A 77 4.58 -22.19 -12.67
C ALA A 77 6.10 -22.01 -12.75
N ALA A 78 6.58 -20.88 -13.30
CA ALA A 78 8.01 -20.56 -13.35
C ALA A 78 8.60 -20.40 -11.94
N LEU A 79 7.89 -19.73 -11.02
CA LEU A 79 8.31 -19.62 -9.61
C LEU A 79 8.37 -20.98 -8.93
N VAL A 80 7.33 -21.81 -9.06
CA VAL A 80 7.30 -23.17 -8.48
C VAL A 80 8.41 -24.06 -9.07
N ALA A 81 8.71 -23.92 -10.37
CA ALA A 81 9.75 -24.70 -11.03
C ALA A 81 11.17 -24.43 -10.49
N THR A 82 11.39 -23.34 -9.75
CA THR A 82 12.65 -23.09 -9.04
C THR A 82 12.91 -24.08 -7.89
N GLY A 83 11.88 -24.83 -7.45
CA GLY A 83 11.93 -25.69 -6.28
C GLY A 83 11.92 -24.94 -4.94
N ARG A 84 11.79 -23.60 -4.96
CA ARG A 84 11.72 -22.74 -3.78
C ARG A 84 10.34 -22.22 -3.46
N PHE A 85 9.35 -22.52 -4.30
CA PHE A 85 7.96 -22.12 -4.08
C PHE A 85 7.02 -23.31 -4.13
N GLU A 86 6.07 -23.35 -3.19
CA GLU A 86 4.94 -24.28 -3.17
C GLU A 86 3.64 -23.49 -3.36
N GLN A 87 2.63 -24.09 -4.01
CA GLN A 87 1.31 -23.49 -4.07
C GLN A 87 0.62 -23.51 -2.71
N SER A 88 -0.17 -22.48 -2.43
CA SER A 88 -1.05 -22.44 -1.26
C SER A 88 -2.49 -22.83 -1.59
N GLU A 89 -3.30 -23.04 -0.56
CA GLU A 89 -4.76 -23.14 -0.68
C GLU A 89 -5.39 -21.77 -1.01
N GLU A 90 -4.81 -20.67 -0.55
CA GLU A 90 -5.24 -19.33 -0.94
C GLU A 90 -4.77 -18.99 -2.36
N ALA A 91 -5.70 -18.62 -3.23
CA ALA A 91 -5.45 -18.46 -4.67
C ALA A 91 -4.37 -17.44 -5.02
N GLN A 92 -4.22 -16.39 -4.21
CA GLN A 92 -3.20 -15.37 -4.38
C GLN A 92 -1.80 -15.81 -3.90
N ARG A 93 -1.69 -16.83 -3.05
CA ARG A 93 -0.50 -17.08 -2.22
C ARG A 93 0.40 -18.19 -2.73
N LEU A 94 1.72 -17.95 -2.66
CA LEU A 94 2.76 -18.97 -2.75
C LEU A 94 3.55 -19.03 -1.44
N TYR A 95 3.95 -20.23 -1.03
CA TYR A 95 4.87 -20.43 0.07
C TYR A 95 6.30 -20.42 -0.44
N TYR A 96 7.14 -19.54 0.08
CA TYR A 96 8.57 -19.61 -0.12
C TYR A 96 9.19 -20.59 0.88
N VAL A 97 9.90 -21.59 0.35
CA VAL A 97 10.56 -22.65 1.09
C VAL A 97 12.04 -22.36 1.19
N VAL A 98 12.55 -22.32 2.42
CA VAL A 98 13.99 -22.24 2.68
C VAL A 98 14.49 -23.64 3.05
N PRO A 99 15.39 -24.24 2.25
CA PRO A 99 15.95 -25.55 2.58
C PRO A 99 16.59 -25.55 3.98
N GLY A 100 16.14 -26.47 4.84
CA GLY A 100 16.71 -26.66 6.18
C GLY A 100 16.21 -25.70 7.26
N ILE A 101 15.21 -24.85 6.99
CA ILE A 101 14.54 -24.02 7.99
C ILE A 101 13.06 -24.44 8.08
N ASP A 102 12.60 -24.80 9.28
CA ASP A 102 11.17 -24.98 9.57
C ASP A 102 10.49 -23.61 9.67
N GLY A 103 10.30 -22.97 8.51
CA GLY A 103 9.65 -21.67 8.38
C GLY A 103 9.24 -21.42 6.93
N ARG A 104 8.06 -20.83 6.73
CA ARG A 104 7.53 -20.45 5.42
C ARG A 104 7.29 -18.95 5.40
N MET A 105 7.82 -18.26 4.39
CA MET A 105 7.45 -16.89 4.06
C MET A 105 6.35 -16.91 3.01
N TRP A 106 5.42 -15.96 3.07
CA TRP A 106 4.30 -15.91 2.13
C TRP A 106 4.58 -14.88 1.06
N LEU A 107 4.31 -15.24 -0.20
CA LEU A 107 4.31 -14.32 -1.33
C LEU A 107 2.88 -14.24 -1.86
N ASP A 108 2.22 -13.12 -1.64
CA ASP A 108 0.90 -12.83 -2.17
C ASP A 108 1.05 -12.10 -3.51
N ILE A 109 0.57 -12.74 -4.57
CA ILE A 109 0.62 -12.25 -5.95
C ILE A 109 -0.79 -11.89 -6.39
N VAL A 110 -1.03 -10.60 -6.62
CA VAL A 110 -2.29 -10.08 -7.16
C VAL A 110 -2.08 -9.70 -8.62
N PRO A 111 -2.64 -10.46 -9.59
CA PRO A 111 -2.58 -10.09 -10.99
C PRO A 111 -3.55 -8.94 -11.29
N PHE A 112 -3.21 -8.04 -12.21
CA PHE A 112 -4.07 -6.97 -12.71
C PHE A 112 -3.71 -6.61 -14.16
N GLY A 113 -4.51 -5.78 -14.83
CA GLY A 113 -4.31 -5.28 -16.19
C GLY A 113 -5.23 -5.93 -17.24
N GLY A 114 -5.03 -7.21 -17.54
CA GLY A 114 -5.84 -7.95 -18.53
C GLY A 114 -6.63 -9.13 -17.94
N VAL A 115 -6.72 -9.22 -16.62
CA VAL A 115 -7.37 -10.33 -15.90
C VAL A 115 -8.70 -9.93 -15.24
N GLU A 116 -9.01 -8.64 -15.22
CA GLU A 116 -10.25 -8.08 -14.71
C GLU A 116 -11.46 -8.51 -15.53
N GLN A 117 -12.61 -8.59 -14.86
CA GLN A 117 -13.90 -8.74 -15.52
C GLN A 117 -14.18 -7.49 -16.37
N THR A 118 -14.66 -7.68 -17.60
CA THR A 118 -14.89 -6.59 -18.55
C THR A 118 -15.80 -5.51 -17.98
N GLY A 119 -15.29 -4.28 -17.89
CA GLY A 119 -16.03 -3.11 -17.39
C GLY A 119 -16.04 -3.00 -15.87
N GLU A 120 -15.33 -3.87 -15.17
CA GLU A 120 -15.13 -3.86 -13.73
C GLU A 120 -13.64 -3.76 -13.41
N HIS A 121 -13.31 -3.34 -12.18
CA HIS A 121 -11.95 -3.42 -11.65
C HIS A 121 -11.81 -4.61 -10.71
N GLU A 122 -12.50 -5.72 -11.00
CA GLU A 122 -12.56 -6.90 -10.14
C GLU A 122 -12.00 -8.11 -10.88
N ILE A 123 -11.10 -8.83 -10.21
CA ILE A 123 -10.61 -10.14 -10.66
C ILE A 123 -11.30 -11.24 -9.88
N GLY A 124 -11.56 -12.37 -10.54
CA GLY A 124 -11.99 -13.61 -9.91
C GLY A 124 -10.99 -14.72 -10.25
N TRP A 125 -10.31 -15.28 -9.26
CA TRP A 125 -9.29 -16.31 -9.53
C TRP A 125 -9.93 -17.58 -10.13
N PRO A 126 -9.32 -18.17 -11.18
CA PRO A 126 -9.81 -19.39 -11.78
C PRO A 126 -9.70 -20.59 -10.81
N PRO A 127 -10.48 -21.66 -11.03
CA PRO A 127 -11.33 -21.91 -12.21
C PRO A 127 -12.74 -21.31 -12.14
N ASP A 128 -13.28 -21.03 -10.95
CA ASP A 128 -14.69 -20.67 -10.75
C ASP A 128 -14.90 -19.19 -10.43
N GLY A 129 -13.84 -18.42 -10.16
CA GLY A 129 -13.96 -17.02 -9.76
C GLY A 129 -14.62 -16.84 -8.40
N ALA A 130 -14.54 -17.85 -7.52
CA ALA A 130 -15.14 -17.80 -6.19
C ALA A 130 -14.43 -16.79 -5.27
N PHE A 131 -13.10 -16.70 -5.38
CA PHE A 131 -12.33 -15.67 -4.70
C PHE A 131 -12.21 -14.43 -5.60
N ARG A 132 -12.78 -13.32 -5.14
CA ARG A 132 -12.83 -12.05 -5.87
C ARG A 132 -12.03 -10.98 -5.15
N MET A 133 -11.37 -10.11 -5.92
CA MET A 133 -10.66 -8.96 -5.39
C MET A 133 -10.82 -7.77 -6.33
N ASN A 134 -11.09 -6.60 -5.75
CA ASN A 134 -10.99 -5.35 -6.45
C ASN A 134 -9.51 -4.94 -6.59
N VAL A 135 -9.11 -4.62 -7.81
CA VAL A 135 -7.76 -4.16 -8.20
C VAL A 135 -7.79 -2.73 -8.73
N ALA A 136 -8.88 -1.98 -8.51
CA ALA A 136 -8.92 -0.54 -8.79
C ALA A 136 -7.77 0.19 -8.08
N GLY A 137 -7.08 1.06 -8.81
CA GLY A 137 -5.92 1.77 -8.31
C GLY A 137 -4.59 1.05 -8.52
N PHE A 138 -4.56 -0.21 -8.98
CA PHE A 138 -3.29 -0.94 -9.19
C PHE A 138 -2.48 -0.40 -10.38
N ASP A 139 -3.16 0.00 -11.47
CA ASP A 139 -2.50 0.65 -12.60
C ASP A 139 -1.87 1.98 -12.18
N GLU A 140 -2.63 2.81 -11.46
CA GLU A 140 -2.15 4.08 -10.92
C GLU A 140 -0.99 3.87 -9.94
N ALA A 141 -1.07 2.84 -9.08
CA ALA A 141 -0.01 2.49 -8.15
C ALA A 141 1.27 2.03 -8.87
N LEU A 142 1.16 1.23 -9.94
CA LEU A 142 2.31 0.82 -10.74
C LEU A 142 2.94 2.00 -11.49
N GLN A 143 2.12 2.84 -12.13
CA GLN A 143 2.60 3.99 -12.91
C GLN A 143 3.31 5.04 -12.04
N THR A 144 2.96 5.11 -10.76
CA THR A 144 3.51 6.09 -9.80
C THR A 144 4.40 5.44 -8.75
N ALA A 145 4.72 4.16 -8.94
CA ALA A 145 5.64 3.42 -8.09
C ALA A 145 7.04 4.06 -8.13
N ILE A 146 7.71 4.00 -6.99
CA ILE A 146 9.04 4.58 -6.81
C ILE A 146 10.10 3.47 -6.85
N GLU A 147 11.23 3.78 -7.48
CA GLU A 147 12.38 2.88 -7.53
C GLU A 147 13.11 2.87 -6.18
N VAL A 148 13.23 1.69 -5.58
CA VAL A 148 13.95 1.49 -4.31
C VAL A 148 15.03 0.42 -4.48
N GLU A 149 16.25 0.73 -4.08
CA GLU A 149 17.37 -0.22 -4.01
C GLU A 149 17.28 -1.01 -2.70
N LEU A 150 16.79 -2.25 -2.76
CA LEU A 150 16.61 -3.12 -1.59
C LEU A 150 17.90 -3.84 -1.17
N ALA A 151 18.82 -4.02 -2.11
CA ALA A 151 20.14 -4.61 -1.93
C ALA A 151 21.07 -4.11 -3.05
N PRO A 152 22.40 -4.25 -2.93
CA PRO A 152 23.31 -3.89 -4.01
C PRO A 152 22.88 -4.48 -5.36
N ASP A 153 22.79 -3.60 -6.36
CA ASP A 153 22.38 -3.91 -7.73
C ASP A 153 20.98 -4.54 -7.85
N PHE A 154 20.09 -4.26 -6.89
CA PHE A 154 18.71 -4.76 -6.91
C PHE A 154 17.71 -3.66 -6.59
N VAL A 155 17.17 -3.11 -7.67
CA VAL A 155 16.16 -2.05 -7.66
C VAL A 155 14.82 -2.66 -8.05
N VAL A 156 13.78 -2.29 -7.30
CA VAL A 156 12.40 -2.72 -7.54
C VAL A 156 11.46 -1.52 -7.49
N LEU A 157 10.27 -1.67 -8.08
CA LEU A 157 9.19 -0.70 -7.95
C LEU A 157 8.43 -0.97 -6.65
N VAL A 158 8.17 0.10 -5.89
CA VAL A 158 7.42 0.07 -4.63
C VAL A 158 6.28 1.08 -4.71
N ALA A 159 5.05 0.66 -4.37
CA ALA A 159 3.92 1.58 -4.28
C ALA A 159 4.25 2.71 -3.29
N SER A 160 4.08 3.95 -3.74
CA SER A 160 4.30 5.14 -2.91
C SER A 160 3.31 5.18 -1.73
N LEU A 161 3.64 5.88 -0.65
CA LEU A 161 2.74 6.03 0.49
C LEU A 161 1.38 6.67 0.10
N PRO A 162 1.31 7.68 -0.80
CA PRO A 162 0.02 8.16 -1.34
C PRO A 162 -0.74 7.11 -2.14
N ALA A 163 -0.07 6.29 -2.96
CA ALA A 163 -0.72 5.19 -3.68
C ALA A 163 -1.26 4.12 -2.69
N LEU A 164 -0.52 3.81 -1.63
CA LEU A 164 -0.99 2.91 -0.57
C LEU A 164 -2.21 3.49 0.15
N ALA A 165 -2.26 4.79 0.44
CA ALA A 165 -3.43 5.43 1.04
C ALA A 165 -4.67 5.27 0.15
N MET A 166 -4.53 5.51 -1.16
CA MET A 166 -5.59 5.29 -2.15
C MET A 166 -6.07 3.83 -2.14
N LEU A 167 -5.15 2.88 -2.27
CA LEU A 167 -5.47 1.44 -2.29
C LEU A 167 -6.16 0.99 -0.99
N LYS A 168 -5.77 1.54 0.16
CA LYS A 168 -6.42 1.21 1.45
C LYS A 168 -7.84 1.75 1.54
N ILE A 169 -8.13 2.93 1.00
CA ILE A 169 -9.50 3.47 0.96
C ILE A 169 -10.40 2.61 0.07
N ILE A 170 -9.90 2.22 -1.11
CA ILE A 170 -10.63 1.35 -2.04
C ILE A 170 -10.88 -0.02 -1.41
N ALA A 171 -9.83 -0.66 -0.88
CA ALA A 171 -9.94 -1.96 -0.22
C ALA A 171 -10.88 -1.90 0.99
N TRP A 172 -10.79 -0.85 1.82
CA TRP A 172 -11.67 -0.64 2.96
C TRP A 172 -13.14 -0.65 2.52
N ARG A 173 -13.49 0.12 1.49
CA ARG A 173 -14.89 0.18 1.01
C ARG A 173 -15.44 -1.22 0.66
N ASP A 174 -14.60 -2.10 0.14
CA ASP A 174 -15.04 -3.42 -0.33
C ASP A 174 -15.07 -4.47 0.81
N ARG A 175 -14.23 -4.33 1.86
CA ARG A 175 -14.09 -5.36 2.92
C ARG A 175 -14.19 -4.86 4.36
N HIS A 176 -14.62 -3.62 4.60
CA HIS A 176 -14.69 -3.04 5.96
C HIS A 176 -15.60 -3.80 6.93
N THR A 177 -16.55 -4.59 6.45
CA THR A 177 -17.43 -5.42 7.29
C THR A 177 -16.71 -6.67 7.81
N GLN A 178 -15.59 -7.06 7.20
CA GLN A 178 -14.81 -8.25 7.57
C GLN A 178 -13.78 -7.95 8.65
N HIS A 179 -13.09 -6.80 8.55
CA HIS A 179 -12.09 -6.34 9.52
C HIS A 179 -11.78 -4.84 9.38
N ASP A 180 -11.08 -4.27 10.36
CA ASP A 180 -10.67 -2.85 10.44
C ASP A 180 -9.22 -2.57 10.00
N ARG A 181 -8.53 -3.58 9.44
CA ARG A 181 -7.09 -3.47 9.09
C ARG A 181 -6.79 -2.34 8.11
N ASP A 182 -7.62 -2.14 7.08
CA ASP A 182 -7.40 -1.08 6.10
C ASP A 182 -7.57 0.32 6.70
N ALA A 183 -8.53 0.50 7.63
CA ALA A 183 -8.69 1.73 8.37
C ALA A 183 -7.49 1.99 9.30
N THR A 184 -6.99 0.93 9.94
CA THR A 184 -5.81 0.99 10.82
C THR A 184 -4.55 1.37 10.04
N ASP A 185 -4.33 0.75 8.88
CA ASP A 185 -3.22 1.08 7.98
C ASP A 185 -3.33 2.50 7.43
N LEU A 186 -4.54 2.95 7.04
CA LEU A 186 -4.74 4.32 6.60
C LEU A 186 -4.42 5.31 7.73
N ARG A 187 -4.90 5.07 8.96
CA ARG A 187 -4.56 5.90 10.13
C ARG A 187 -3.05 5.98 10.35
N PHE A 188 -2.32 4.87 10.19
CA PHE A 188 -0.87 4.89 10.28
C PHE A 188 -0.25 5.86 9.27
N LEU A 189 -0.66 5.77 8.00
CA LEU A 189 -0.17 6.64 6.94
C LEU A 189 -0.47 8.11 7.25
N LEU A 190 -1.69 8.42 7.69
CA LEU A 190 -2.08 9.77 8.10
C LEU A 190 -1.18 10.32 9.21
N ALA A 191 -0.87 9.51 10.22
CA ALA A 191 -0.10 9.93 11.38
C ALA A 191 1.41 10.06 11.11
N ARG A 192 1.95 9.33 10.11
CA ARG A 192 3.39 9.22 9.90
C ARG A 192 3.90 9.89 8.63
N TYR A 193 3.01 10.46 7.81
CA TYR A 193 3.43 10.99 6.52
C TYR A 193 4.44 12.14 6.62
N ALA A 194 4.29 13.03 7.62
CA ALA A 194 5.27 14.09 7.89
C ALA A 194 6.67 13.53 8.19
N GLU A 195 6.73 12.56 9.10
CA GLU A 195 7.95 11.89 9.55
C GLU A 195 8.61 11.05 8.44
N ALA A 196 7.82 10.53 7.50
CA ALA A 196 8.29 9.74 6.36
C ALA A 196 8.95 10.59 5.25
N GLY A 197 9.87 11.47 5.64
CA GLY A 197 10.69 12.28 4.75
C GLY A 197 10.04 13.55 4.21
N ASN A 198 8.94 14.01 4.80
CA ASN A 198 8.21 15.19 4.33
C ASN A 198 8.42 16.45 5.20
N TYR A 199 9.23 16.40 6.26
CA TYR A 199 9.52 17.59 7.07
C TYR A 199 10.12 18.74 6.26
N ASP A 200 11.08 18.46 5.36
CA ASP A 200 11.69 19.51 4.53
C ASP A 200 10.63 20.19 3.64
N ARG A 201 9.67 19.44 3.11
CA ARG A 201 8.55 19.98 2.32
C ARG A 201 7.64 20.87 3.14
N LEU A 202 7.34 20.45 4.37
CA LEU A 202 6.46 21.16 5.30
C LEU A 202 7.10 22.43 5.88
N TYR A 203 8.40 22.42 6.16
CA TYR A 203 9.08 23.56 6.81
C TYR A 203 9.73 24.53 5.82
N GLU A 204 10.22 24.03 4.67
CA GLU A 204 11.08 24.81 3.77
C GLU A 204 10.73 24.64 2.28
N GLY A 205 9.77 23.77 1.95
CA GLY A 205 9.49 23.36 0.57
C GLY A 205 8.14 23.78 0.03
N ASP A 206 7.52 22.87 -0.73
CA ASP A 206 6.29 23.09 -1.50
C ASP A 206 4.99 22.92 -0.68
N ALA A 207 5.10 22.64 0.63
CA ALA A 207 3.98 22.35 1.51
C ALA A 207 3.92 23.23 2.77
N VAL A 208 4.65 24.36 2.79
CA VAL A 208 4.64 25.31 3.91
C VAL A 208 3.24 25.89 4.14
N ASP A 209 2.47 26.08 3.07
CA ASP A 209 1.10 26.57 3.12
C ASP A 209 0.17 25.63 3.93
N LEU A 210 0.38 24.31 3.87
CA LEU A 210 -0.35 23.34 4.68
C LEU A 210 0.02 23.44 6.15
N LEU A 211 1.30 23.67 6.46
CA LEU A 211 1.76 23.85 7.83
C LEU A 211 1.11 25.09 8.46
N GLU A 212 1.04 26.21 7.72
CA GLU A 212 0.34 27.43 8.16
C GLU A 212 -1.17 27.19 8.35
N ALA A 213 -1.82 26.53 7.38
CA ALA A 213 -3.26 26.26 7.42
C ALA A 213 -3.67 25.36 8.60
N HIS A 214 -2.77 24.48 9.05
CA HIS A 214 -3.00 23.55 10.14
C HIS A 214 -2.34 23.98 11.47
N GLY A 215 -2.10 25.28 11.66
CA GLY A 215 -1.67 25.84 12.94
C GLY A 215 -0.27 25.41 13.36
N PHE A 216 0.60 25.14 12.39
CA PHE A 216 1.98 24.65 12.58
C PHE A 216 2.08 23.29 13.28
N ASP A 217 1.01 22.50 13.28
CA ASP A 217 1.06 21.10 13.70
C ASP A 217 1.50 20.22 12.51
N PRO A 218 2.72 19.65 12.55
CA PRO A 218 3.29 18.93 11.42
C PRO A 218 2.53 17.63 11.11
N ASP A 219 1.87 17.01 12.07
CA ASP A 219 1.19 15.73 11.85
C ASP A 219 -0.10 15.96 11.05
N THR A 220 -0.88 16.97 11.43
CA THR A 220 -2.10 17.35 10.67
C THR A 220 -1.77 17.94 9.30
N ALA A 221 -0.71 18.76 9.20
CA ALA A 221 -0.20 19.23 7.93
C ALA A 221 0.33 18.08 7.06
N GLY A 222 0.96 17.08 7.66
CA GLY A 222 1.39 15.84 6.99
C GLY A 222 0.21 15.04 6.45
N ALA A 223 -0.87 14.89 7.22
CA ALA A 223 -2.08 14.23 6.72
C ALA A 223 -2.71 15.00 5.55
N ALA A 224 -2.74 16.33 5.60
CA ALA A 224 -3.16 17.15 4.45
C ALA A 224 -2.22 16.98 3.24
N LEU A 225 -0.91 16.90 3.46
CA LEU A 225 0.07 16.69 2.40
C LEU A 225 -0.09 15.32 1.73
N LEU A 226 -0.41 14.27 2.51
CA LEU A 226 -0.74 12.96 1.94
C LEU A 226 -1.93 13.04 1.00
N ALA A 227 -2.96 13.81 1.34
CA ALA A 227 -4.10 14.04 0.45
C ALA A 227 -3.70 14.79 -0.82
N ARG A 228 -2.90 15.85 -0.70
CA ARG A 228 -2.37 16.62 -1.84
C ARG A 228 -1.58 15.73 -2.79
N ASP A 229 -0.71 14.87 -2.27
CA ASP A 229 0.11 13.98 -3.09
C ASP A 229 -0.67 12.79 -3.64
N MET A 230 -1.73 12.35 -2.96
CA MET A 230 -2.61 11.28 -3.43
C MET A 230 -3.54 11.76 -4.56
N ALA A 231 -4.06 12.98 -4.47
CA ALA A 231 -5.03 13.52 -5.41
C ALA A 231 -4.68 13.37 -6.91
N PRO A 232 -3.45 13.68 -7.37
CA PRO A 232 -3.09 13.51 -8.78
C PRO A 232 -2.97 12.05 -9.22
N LEU A 233 -2.83 11.10 -8.29
CA LEU A 233 -2.78 9.67 -8.59
C LEU A 233 -4.16 9.08 -8.86
N VAL A 234 -5.20 9.67 -8.27
CA VAL A 234 -6.56 9.14 -8.35
C VAL A 234 -7.18 9.49 -9.69
N ALA A 235 -7.41 8.46 -10.52
CA ALA A 235 -8.15 8.61 -11.76
C ALA A 235 -9.55 9.22 -11.49
N PRO A 236 -10.07 10.11 -12.39
CA PRO A 236 -11.36 10.77 -12.19
C PRO A 236 -12.52 9.83 -11.86
N ALA A 237 -12.52 8.62 -12.43
CA ALA A 237 -13.54 7.60 -12.20
C ALA A 237 -13.62 7.12 -10.73
N PHE A 238 -12.53 7.21 -9.96
CA PHE A 238 -12.48 6.74 -8.57
C PHE A 238 -12.71 7.84 -7.53
N ARG A 239 -12.66 9.13 -7.92
CA ARG A 239 -12.74 10.26 -6.98
C ARG A 239 -14.01 10.25 -6.13
N SER A 240 -15.18 10.12 -6.76
CA SER A 240 -16.46 10.06 -6.05
C SER A 240 -16.53 8.91 -5.06
N GLN A 241 -16.00 7.75 -5.46
CA GLN A 241 -16.00 6.52 -4.68
C GLN A 241 -15.10 6.63 -3.44
N ILE A 242 -13.94 7.28 -3.58
CA ILE A 242 -13.04 7.61 -2.48
C ILE A 242 -13.69 8.61 -1.52
N MET A 243 -14.31 9.67 -2.04
CA MET A 243 -14.98 10.67 -1.20
C MET A 243 -16.18 10.11 -0.44
N GLU A 244 -16.93 9.18 -1.03
CA GLU A 244 -18.02 8.47 -0.35
C GLU A 244 -17.50 7.64 0.82
N ALA A 245 -16.39 6.90 0.64
CA ALA A 245 -15.76 6.13 1.72
C ALA A 245 -15.29 7.01 2.89
N LEU A 246 -14.87 8.24 2.60
CA LEU A 246 -14.41 9.21 3.60
C LEU A 246 -15.55 10.10 4.14
N SER A 247 -16.79 9.93 3.66
CA SER A 247 -17.88 10.85 3.97
C SER A 247 -18.30 10.80 5.44
N LEU A 248 -18.50 11.98 6.04
CA LEU A 248 -19.15 12.11 7.33
C LEU A 248 -20.65 11.85 7.12
N GLY A 249 -21.09 10.61 7.36
CA GLY A 249 -22.53 10.28 7.40
C GLY A 249 -23.27 11.03 8.53
N LYS A 250 -24.53 10.68 8.80
CA LYS A 250 -25.37 11.35 9.83
C LYS A 250 -24.86 11.23 11.29
N ALA A 251 -23.83 10.40 11.55
CA ALA A 251 -23.26 10.22 12.90
C ALA A 251 -21.73 10.33 12.91
N TYR A 252 -21.00 9.53 12.11
CA TYR A 252 -19.54 9.59 11.86
C TYR A 252 -19.21 8.74 10.59
N PRO A 253 -18.11 8.98 9.86
CA PRO A 253 -17.65 8.05 8.81
C PRO A 253 -17.37 6.68 9.41
N PRO A 254 -17.84 5.58 8.81
CA PRO A 254 -17.56 4.24 9.34
C PRO A 254 -16.05 3.95 9.36
N ILE A 255 -15.28 4.48 8.41
CA ILE A 255 -13.82 4.34 8.37
C ILE A 255 -13.16 5.03 9.57
N LEU A 256 -13.59 6.26 9.91
CA LEU A 256 -13.11 6.98 11.08
C LEU A 256 -13.50 6.26 12.37
N ASN A 257 -14.71 5.73 12.46
CA ASN A 257 -15.12 4.93 13.63
C ASN A 257 -14.24 3.68 13.81
N GLN A 258 -13.81 3.03 12.73
CA GLN A 258 -12.86 1.92 12.81
C GLN A 258 -11.44 2.39 13.19
N MET A 259 -10.99 3.54 12.70
CA MET A 259 -9.71 4.14 13.13
C MET A 259 -9.69 4.44 14.63
N LEU A 260 -10.81 4.89 15.19
CA LEU A 260 -11.00 5.23 16.61
C LEU A 260 -11.26 3.99 17.49
N GLY A 261 -12.06 3.05 16.99
CA GLY A 261 -12.55 1.89 17.72
C GLY A 261 -11.72 0.61 17.55
N GLY A 262 -10.66 0.64 16.74
CA GLY A 262 -9.77 -0.48 16.50
C GLY A 262 -9.19 -1.03 17.80
N GLY A 263 -9.86 -2.03 18.37
CA GLY A 263 -9.59 -2.64 19.68
C GLY A 263 -8.36 -3.53 19.72
N HIS A 264 -7.43 -3.39 18.77
CA HIS A 264 -6.17 -4.12 18.79
C HIS A 264 -5.00 -3.13 18.93
N ARG A 265 -4.18 -3.42 19.94
CA ARG A 265 -2.87 -2.83 20.30
C ARG A 265 -1.82 -2.99 19.18
N LEU A 266 -2.17 -2.65 17.94
CA LEU A 266 -1.36 -2.95 16.77
C LEU A 266 -0.61 -1.74 16.23
N LEU A 267 -0.91 -0.54 16.74
CA LEU A 267 -0.19 0.72 16.51
C LEU A 267 -0.32 1.55 17.78
N LEU A 268 0.56 1.34 18.76
CA LEU A 268 0.71 2.33 19.82
C LEU A 268 1.48 3.50 19.18
N LEU A 269 0.72 4.47 18.69
CA LEU A 269 1.26 5.80 18.46
C LEU A 269 1.54 6.35 19.86
N ASP A 270 2.81 6.27 20.30
CA ASP A 270 3.21 6.77 21.61
C ASP A 270 2.76 8.24 21.76
N ALA A 271 2.07 8.53 22.88
CA ALA A 271 1.54 9.85 23.23
C ALA A 271 0.43 10.44 22.33
N GLU A 272 -0.52 9.63 21.85
CA GLU A 272 -1.72 10.19 21.18
C GLU A 272 -2.49 11.19 22.07
N LYS A 273 -2.57 12.43 21.58
CA LYS A 273 -3.44 13.46 22.15
C LYS A 273 -4.91 13.07 21.89
N PRO A 274 -5.83 13.33 22.83
CA PRO A 274 -7.26 13.16 22.58
C PRO A 274 -7.69 13.90 21.30
N GLY A 275 -8.41 13.21 20.41
CA GLY A 275 -8.92 13.78 19.15
C GLY A 275 -7.91 13.81 17.99
N MET A 276 -6.67 13.33 18.18
CA MET A 276 -5.64 13.36 17.13
C MET A 276 -6.09 12.69 15.83
N THR A 277 -6.60 11.45 15.91
CA THR A 277 -7.11 10.70 14.76
C THR A 277 -8.19 11.45 13.99
N GLU A 278 -9.09 12.15 14.69
CA GLU A 278 -10.16 12.94 14.06
C GLU A 278 -9.60 14.16 13.33
N GLN A 279 -8.58 14.81 13.89
CA GLN A 279 -7.90 15.96 13.28
C GLN A 279 -7.13 15.54 12.02
N LEU A 280 -6.35 14.45 12.10
CA LEU A 280 -5.63 13.86 10.98
C LEU A 280 -6.59 13.49 9.83
N PHE A 281 -7.66 12.77 10.17
CA PHE A 281 -8.68 12.37 9.19
C PHE A 281 -9.37 13.57 8.56
N THR A 282 -9.74 14.57 9.37
CA THR A 282 -10.38 15.80 8.88
C THR A 282 -9.47 16.55 7.93
N ALA A 283 -8.20 16.76 8.31
CA ALA A 283 -7.21 17.43 7.47
C ALA A 283 -7.07 16.74 6.10
N PHE A 284 -6.80 15.43 6.11
CA PHE A 284 -6.71 14.63 4.88
C PHE A 284 -7.97 14.74 4.02
N ARG A 285 -9.15 14.52 4.62
CA ARG A 285 -10.42 14.53 3.88
C ARG A 285 -10.71 15.89 3.25
N THR A 286 -10.57 16.99 4.01
CA THR A 286 -10.88 18.33 3.51
C THR A 286 -9.91 18.79 2.44
N THR A 287 -8.62 18.47 2.58
CA THR A 287 -7.63 18.77 1.55
C THR A 287 -7.92 17.96 0.30
N LEU A 288 -8.23 16.67 0.42
CA LEU A 288 -8.57 15.84 -0.75
C LEU A 288 -9.80 16.35 -1.50
N GLU A 289 -10.82 16.81 -0.77
CA GLU A 289 -12.02 17.42 -1.33
C GLU A 289 -11.69 18.68 -2.14
N GLN A 290 -10.79 19.53 -1.63
CA GLN A 290 -10.32 20.74 -2.31
C GLN A 290 -9.50 20.41 -3.57
N GLU A 291 -8.58 19.45 -3.48
CA GLU A 291 -7.73 19.05 -4.61
C GLU A 291 -8.57 18.43 -5.75
N PHE A 292 -9.55 17.59 -5.41
CA PHE A 292 -10.49 17.07 -6.41
C PHE A 292 -11.35 18.16 -7.05
N ALA A 293 -11.77 19.17 -6.28
CA ALA A 293 -12.52 20.31 -6.82
C ALA A 293 -11.67 21.23 -7.71
N ALA A 294 -10.38 21.41 -7.40
CA ALA A 294 -9.46 22.24 -8.18
C ALA A 294 -9.01 21.57 -9.50
N GLY A 295 -8.95 20.24 -9.52
CA GLY A 295 -8.57 19.44 -10.70
C GLY A 295 -9.75 18.87 -11.49
N SER A 296 -10.97 19.42 -11.34
CA SER A 296 -12.18 19.05 -12.11
C SER A 296 -12.57 20.10 -13.15
#